data_AF-A0A520Y6Z3-F1
#
_entry.id   AF-A0A520Y6Z3-F1
#
_cell.length_a   1.000
_cell.length_b   1.000
_cell.length_c   1.000
_cell.angle_alpha   90.00
_cell.angle_beta   90.00
_cell.angle_gamma   90.00
#
_symmetry.space_group_name_H-M   'P 1'
#
loop_
_entity.id
_entity.type
_entity.pdbx_description
1 polymer ?
#
loop_
_entity_poly.entity_id
_entity_poly.type
_entity_poly.pdbx_seq_one_letter_code
_entity_poly.pdbx_strand_id
1 'polypeptide(L)'
;MKLEFLPALTIVALLAWGPTARAQCGGAGIPAASGASEYLYCGTDELWGAADADCATVAPGWTLTRVEDSSENAFVRGLGGGNLWLGGDDQAVDGQWRWRDGDQFWQGDDNG
;
A
#
# COMPACT_ATOMS: atom_id res chain seq x y z
N MET A 1 -14.01 1.60 16.60
CA MET A 1 -14.16 0.72 15.42
C MET A 1 -12.77 0.27 15.09
N LYS A 2 -12.42 -0.97 15.45
CA LYS A 2 -11.05 -1.46 15.58
C LYS A 2 -10.51 -1.77 14.18
N LEU A 3 -9.78 -0.82 13.59
CA LEU A 3 -8.83 -1.16 12.53
C LEU A 3 -7.60 -1.62 13.29
N GLU A 4 -7.47 -2.94 13.47
CA GLU A 4 -6.30 -3.54 14.12
C GLU A 4 -5.08 -3.24 13.24
N PHE A 5 -4.38 -2.14 13.53
CA PHE A 5 -3.03 -1.88 13.05
C PHE A 5 -2.08 -2.83 13.78
N LEU A 6 -2.07 -4.09 13.33
CA LEU A 6 -1.04 -5.07 13.60
C LEU A 6 -0.35 -5.39 12.26
N PRO A 7 0.97 -5.65 12.27
CA PRO A 7 1.84 -5.42 11.11
C PRO A 7 1.52 -6.32 9.90
N ALA A 8 2.02 -5.86 8.72
CA ALA A 8 1.96 -6.44 7.36
C ALA A 8 0.84 -5.80 6.48
N LEU A 9 0.92 -5.54 5.15
CA LEU A 9 1.70 -6.08 4.01
C LEU A 9 1.46 -5.26 2.67
N THR A 10 2.45 -4.68 2.02
CA THR A 10 2.47 -3.78 0.82
C THR A 10 1.37 -3.81 -0.30
N ILE A 11 0.95 -2.63 -0.81
CA ILE A 11 0.23 -2.42 -2.10
C ILE A 11 0.86 -1.24 -2.88
N VAL A 12 1.17 -1.38 -4.19
CA VAL A 12 1.77 -0.30 -5.06
C VAL A 12 1.01 -0.10 -6.38
N ALA A 13 1.25 0.94 -7.23
CA ALA A 13 0.54 1.25 -8.52
C ALA A 13 1.34 1.67 -9.83
N LEU A 14 1.01 1.08 -11.02
CA LEU A 14 1.68 0.87 -12.39
C LEU A 14 2.46 1.98 -13.16
N LEU A 15 3.18 1.78 -14.30
CA LEU A 15 3.12 0.92 -15.53
C LEU A 15 4.25 -0.11 -15.70
N ALA A 16 3.93 -1.39 -15.94
CA ALA A 16 4.75 -2.34 -16.71
C ALA A 16 4.06 -3.72 -16.83
N TRP A 17 3.44 -3.99 -17.96
CA TRP A 17 3.49 -5.35 -18.51
C TRP A 17 4.93 -5.58 -18.97
N GLY A 18 5.82 -5.89 -18.02
CA GLY A 18 7.25 -6.02 -18.27
C GLY A 18 7.96 -6.77 -17.14
N PRO A 19 9.13 -7.39 -17.41
CA PRO A 19 9.84 -8.24 -16.46
C PRO A 19 10.33 -7.53 -15.20
N THR A 20 10.32 -6.19 -15.18
CA THR A 20 10.68 -5.36 -14.02
C THR A 20 9.75 -5.59 -12.85
N ALA A 21 8.42 -5.45 -13.04
CA ALA A 21 7.38 -5.59 -12.00
C ALA A 21 7.52 -6.88 -11.15
N ARG A 22 7.94 -7.97 -11.80
CA ARG A 22 8.11 -9.28 -11.17
C ARG A 22 9.43 -9.45 -10.44
N ALA A 23 10.44 -8.64 -10.75
CA ALA A 23 11.75 -8.68 -10.09
C ALA A 23 11.77 -7.86 -8.78
N GLN A 24 10.84 -6.92 -8.60
CA GLN A 24 10.66 -6.24 -7.32
C GLN A 24 10.05 -7.17 -6.25
N CYS A 25 10.14 -6.77 -4.99
CA CYS A 25 9.63 -7.52 -3.85
C CYS A 25 10.23 -8.94 -3.78
N GLY A 26 11.56 -9.01 -3.86
CA GLY A 26 12.31 -10.27 -3.83
C GLY A 26 12.00 -11.25 -4.97
N GLY A 27 11.43 -10.79 -6.09
CA GLY A 27 11.01 -11.65 -7.20
C GLY A 27 9.56 -12.15 -7.11
N ALA A 28 8.81 -11.70 -6.10
CA ALA A 28 7.45 -12.15 -5.79
C ALA A 28 6.36 -11.13 -6.18
N GLY A 29 6.71 -10.06 -6.90
CA GLY A 29 5.75 -9.06 -7.37
C GLY A 29 4.66 -9.66 -8.27
N ILE A 30 3.40 -9.49 -7.90
CA ILE A 30 2.22 -9.90 -8.67
C ILE A 30 1.49 -8.65 -9.18
N PRO A 31 1.54 -8.36 -10.50
CA PRO A 31 0.85 -7.20 -11.06
C PRO A 31 -0.68 -7.43 -11.10
N ALA A 32 -1.44 -6.37 -10.84
CA ALA A 32 -2.89 -6.34 -10.93
C ALA A 32 -3.37 -4.96 -11.43
N ALA A 33 -4.65 -4.82 -11.77
CA ALA A 33 -5.22 -3.53 -12.18
C ALA A 33 -6.71 -3.45 -11.83
N SER A 34 -7.19 -2.24 -11.54
CA SER A 34 -8.60 -1.93 -11.27
C SER A 34 -8.95 -0.56 -11.82
N GLY A 35 -9.83 -0.52 -12.82
CA GLY A 35 -10.18 0.72 -13.52
C GLY A 35 -8.99 1.30 -14.28
N ALA A 36 -8.69 2.58 -14.04
CA ALA A 36 -7.51 3.27 -14.56
C ALA A 36 -6.32 3.19 -13.58
N SER A 37 -6.58 2.73 -12.36
CA SER A 37 -5.58 2.44 -11.37
C SER A 37 -5.09 1.03 -11.57
N GLU A 38 -3.97 0.81 -10.95
CA GLU A 38 -3.04 -0.14 -11.44
C GLU A 38 -2.22 -0.58 -10.23
N TYR A 39 -1.80 -1.84 -10.09
CA TYR A 39 -1.27 -2.33 -8.82
C TYR A 39 -0.11 -3.34 -8.90
N LEU A 40 0.74 -3.38 -7.87
CA LEU A 40 1.71 -4.46 -7.60
C LEU A 40 1.52 -4.95 -6.18
N TYR A 41 1.17 -6.23 -6.04
CA TYR A 41 1.13 -6.92 -4.76
C TYR A 41 2.47 -7.59 -4.48
N CYS A 42 2.98 -7.39 -3.27
CA CYS A 42 4.24 -7.94 -2.81
C CYS A 42 3.97 -8.90 -1.68
N GLY A 43 4.15 -10.20 -1.92
CA GLY A 43 3.89 -11.26 -0.95
C GLY A 43 5.01 -11.47 0.08
N THR A 44 5.83 -10.45 0.34
CA THR A 44 6.95 -10.45 1.28
C THR A 44 6.60 -9.70 2.56
N ASP A 45 7.01 -10.25 3.71
CA ASP A 45 6.82 -9.57 5.00
C ASP A 45 7.87 -8.46 5.17
N GLU A 46 7.41 -7.23 5.13
CA GLU A 46 8.24 -6.03 5.22
C GLU A 46 7.67 -5.02 6.20
N LEU A 47 8.55 -4.21 6.80
CA LEU A 47 8.13 -3.01 7.55
C LEU A 47 7.57 -1.99 6.57
N TRP A 48 6.61 -1.17 7.02
CA TRP A 48 5.97 -0.16 6.18
C TRP A 48 6.96 0.74 5.43
N GLY A 49 8.04 1.19 6.09
CA GLY A 49 9.05 2.03 5.44
C GLY A 49 9.89 1.30 4.39
N ALA A 50 10.10 -0.01 4.55
CA ALA A 50 10.78 -0.82 3.54
C ALA A 50 9.85 -1.08 2.36
N ALA A 51 8.60 -1.42 2.62
CA ALA A 51 7.54 -1.56 1.63
C ALA A 51 7.40 -0.30 0.77
N ASP A 52 7.35 0.88 1.41
CA ASP A 52 7.28 2.17 0.73
C ASP A 52 8.54 2.48 -0.10
N ALA A 53 9.73 2.14 0.42
CA ALA A 53 10.96 2.27 -0.36
C ALA A 53 10.95 1.36 -1.60
N ASP A 54 10.49 0.12 -1.45
CA ASP A 54 10.35 -0.83 -2.56
C ASP A 54 9.39 -0.32 -3.63
N CYS A 55 8.29 0.33 -3.23
CA CYS A 55 7.37 1.02 -4.15
C CYS A 55 8.12 2.00 -5.05
N ALA A 56 8.95 2.86 -4.45
CA ALA A 56 9.72 3.86 -5.18
C ALA A 56 10.76 3.25 -6.14
N THR A 57 11.14 1.97 -5.96
CA THR A 57 12.04 1.27 -6.89
C THR A 57 11.35 0.73 -8.14
N VAL A 58 10.02 0.66 -8.15
CA VAL A 58 9.27 0.08 -9.28
C VAL A 58 9.35 1.00 -10.49
N ALA A 59 8.93 2.26 -10.33
CA ALA A 59 9.19 3.36 -11.26
C ALA A 59 8.93 4.71 -10.56
N PRO A 60 9.32 5.84 -11.18
CA PRO A 60 8.94 7.16 -10.68
C PRO A 60 7.42 7.28 -10.52
N GLY A 61 6.98 7.74 -9.34
CA GLY A 61 5.56 7.95 -9.03
C GLY A 61 4.84 6.77 -8.37
N TRP A 62 5.51 5.63 -8.22
CA TRP A 62 4.96 4.50 -7.47
C TRP A 62 5.08 4.73 -5.97
N THR A 63 3.97 4.59 -5.26
CA THR A 63 3.88 4.71 -3.80
C THR A 63 2.97 3.64 -3.24
N LEU A 64 2.97 3.48 -1.92
CA LEU A 64 1.93 2.71 -1.25
C LEU A 64 0.53 3.27 -1.59
N THR A 65 -0.45 2.38 -1.78
CA THR A 65 -1.79 2.74 -2.26
C THR A 65 -2.56 3.61 -1.28
N ARG A 66 -3.18 4.67 -1.83
CA ARG A 66 -4.29 5.42 -1.21
C ARG A 66 -5.60 4.79 -1.67
N VAL A 67 -6.55 4.61 -0.75
CA VAL A 67 -7.87 4.05 -1.07
C VAL A 67 -8.89 5.19 -1.06
N GLU A 68 -9.49 5.45 -2.21
CA GLU A 68 -10.44 6.54 -2.42
C GLU A 68 -11.88 6.15 -2.14
N ASP A 69 -12.24 4.91 -2.51
CA ASP A 69 -13.62 4.46 -2.49
C ASP A 69 -13.77 2.99 -2.08
N SER A 70 -15.03 2.59 -1.84
CA SER A 70 -15.36 1.24 -1.38
C SER A 70 -15.06 0.15 -2.41
N SER A 71 -15.08 0.48 -3.71
CA SER A 71 -14.82 -0.47 -4.79
C SER A 71 -13.32 -0.75 -4.88
N GLU A 72 -12.50 0.29 -4.80
CA GLU A 72 -11.05 0.18 -4.67
C GLU A 72 -10.67 -0.58 -3.40
N ASN A 73 -11.29 -0.26 -2.26
CA ASN A 73 -11.06 -1.00 -1.02
C ASN A 73 -11.36 -2.50 -1.18
N ALA A 74 -12.47 -2.85 -1.82
CA ALA A 74 -12.84 -4.24 -2.06
C ALA A 74 -11.85 -4.95 -2.99
N PHE A 75 -11.39 -4.27 -4.04
CA PHE A 75 -10.38 -4.78 -4.96
C PHE A 75 -9.04 -5.01 -4.26
N VAL A 76 -8.55 -3.99 -3.56
CA VAL A 76 -7.28 -4.01 -2.81
C VAL A 76 -7.29 -5.14 -1.77
N ARG A 77 -8.37 -5.28 -1.01
CA ARG A 77 -8.55 -6.39 -0.06
C ARG A 77 -8.60 -7.76 -0.72
N GLY A 78 -8.89 -7.83 -2.02
CA GLY A 78 -8.89 -9.06 -2.80
C GLY A 78 -7.52 -9.42 -3.40
N LEU A 79 -6.57 -8.47 -3.43
CA LEU A 79 -5.20 -8.72 -3.93
C LEU A 79 -4.38 -9.57 -2.96
N GLY A 80 -4.57 -9.33 -1.66
CA GLY A 80 -3.94 -10.09 -0.59
C GLY A 80 -4.91 -11.04 0.10
N GLY A 81 -4.39 -12.17 0.57
CA GLY A 81 -5.14 -13.05 1.50
C GLY A 81 -5.02 -12.63 2.97
N GLY A 82 -4.35 -11.51 3.27
CA GLY A 82 -3.97 -11.08 4.61
C GLY A 82 -4.00 -9.56 4.79
N ASN A 83 -3.27 -9.07 5.79
CA ASN A 83 -3.16 -7.63 6.07
C ASN A 83 -2.47 -6.91 4.91
N LEU A 84 -2.75 -5.62 4.70
CA LEU A 84 -2.07 -4.84 3.68
C LEU A 84 -1.56 -3.46 4.15
N TRP A 85 -0.36 -3.03 3.72
CA TRP A 85 0.18 -1.70 3.92
C TRP A 85 -0.39 -0.76 2.87
N LEU A 86 -0.93 0.34 3.37
CA LEU A 86 -1.44 1.46 2.59
C LEU A 86 -0.53 2.66 2.78
N GLY A 87 -0.65 3.66 1.92
CA GLY A 87 0.17 4.87 1.94
C GLY A 87 -0.16 5.85 3.06
N GLY A 88 -0.93 5.42 4.05
CA GLY A 88 -1.26 6.23 5.23
C GLY A 88 -0.20 6.08 6.31
N ASP A 89 0.25 7.20 6.87
CA ASP A 89 1.20 7.25 7.99
C ASP A 89 0.85 8.37 8.98
N ASP A 90 1.36 8.27 10.20
CA ASP A 90 1.23 9.28 11.26
C ASP A 90 2.59 9.86 11.68
N GLN A 91 3.62 9.73 10.84
CA GLN A 91 4.99 10.15 11.17
C GLN A 91 5.09 11.66 11.45
N ALA A 92 4.22 12.44 10.82
CA ALA A 92 4.18 13.88 11.00
C ALA A 92 3.58 14.31 12.35
N VAL A 93 2.51 13.63 12.79
CA VAL A 93 1.82 13.90 14.04
C VAL A 93 1.25 12.59 14.57
N ASP A 94 1.79 12.14 15.69
CA ASP A 94 1.35 10.93 16.39
C ASP A 94 -0.17 10.92 16.57
N GLY A 95 -0.78 9.82 16.14
CA GLY A 95 -2.21 9.62 16.14
C GLY A 95 -3.03 10.44 15.14
N GLN A 96 -2.39 11.07 14.14
CA GLN A 96 -3.07 11.65 12.98
C GLN A 96 -2.61 10.96 11.70
N TRP A 97 -3.40 10.00 11.27
CA TRP A 97 -3.08 9.23 10.08
C TRP A 97 -3.50 9.99 8.83
N ARG A 98 -2.51 10.23 7.98
CA ARG A 98 -2.61 11.04 6.77
C ARG A 98 -2.12 10.26 5.57
N TRP A 99 -2.74 10.52 4.44
CA TRP A 99 -2.20 10.12 3.15
C TRP A 99 -0.97 10.97 2.80
N ARG A 100 -0.21 10.54 1.80
CA ARG A 100 1.01 11.23 1.33
C ARG A 100 0.79 12.66 0.85
N ASP A 101 -0.42 13.00 0.43
CA ASP A 101 -0.83 14.36 0.05
C ASP A 101 -1.15 15.26 1.27
N GLY A 102 -1.13 14.70 2.47
CA GLY A 102 -1.43 15.37 3.74
C GLY A 102 -2.88 15.24 4.20
N ASP A 103 -3.75 14.63 3.39
CA ASP A 103 -5.16 14.45 3.75
C ASP A 103 -5.29 13.50 4.94
N GLN A 104 -5.83 14.02 6.04
CA GLN A 104 -6.11 13.21 7.21
C GLN A 104 -7.36 12.37 6.98
N PHE A 105 -7.21 11.06 7.13
CA PHE A 105 -8.33 10.13 7.03
C PHE A 105 -8.71 9.52 8.38
N TRP A 106 -7.86 9.65 9.41
CA TRP A 106 -8.15 9.12 10.73
C TRP A 106 -7.42 9.84 11.87
N GLN A 107 -7.98 9.76 13.09
CA GLN A 107 -7.41 10.29 14.33
C GLN A 107 -7.61 9.28 15.47
N GLY A 108 -6.52 8.96 16.18
CA GLY A 108 -6.47 8.03 17.32
C GLY A 108 -5.08 7.42 17.46
N ASP A 109 -4.80 6.71 18.55
CA ASP A 109 -3.55 5.94 18.71
C ASP A 109 -3.74 4.48 18.27
N ASP A 110 -2.70 3.65 18.30
CA ASP A 110 -2.81 2.21 17.98
C ASP A 110 -3.89 1.43 18.79
N ASN A 111 -4.47 2.04 19.84
CA ASN A 111 -5.52 1.46 20.69
C ASN A 111 -6.95 1.93 20.34
N GLY A 112 -7.11 2.98 19.53
CA GLY A 112 -8.40 3.47 19.03
C GLY A 112 -9.00 4.63 19.79
#